data_AF-A0A7C4IRF6-F1
#
_entry.id   AF-A0A7C4IRF6-F1
#
_cell.length_a   1.000
_cell.length_b   1.000
_cell.length_c   1.000
_cell.angle_alpha   90.00
_cell.angle_beta   90.00
_cell.angle_gamma   90.00
#
_symmetry.space_group_name_H-M   'P 1'
#
loop_
_entity.id
_entity.type
_entity.pdbx_description
1 polymer ?
#
loop_
_entity_poly.entity_id
_entity_poly.type
_entity_poly.pdbx_seq_one_letter_code
_entity_poly.pdbx_strand_id
1 'polypeptide(L)'
;MRTTEELFRAVANAAPKTTVLLADGVYSMPRCLVVRSDGLVLRGESQDRSRVVLDGGEHRLGELLALTACRDVTIADLTVRNVRWNGIKINSETGVQNLMIRNCVIHNVWQRGVKGVKVPPENRESIRPAGCRIEHCLFYNDRPKQFSDDPADTAENFDGNYIG
;
A
#
# COMPACT_ATOMS: atom_id res chain seq x y z
N MET A 1 -16.25 -7.79 -4.42
CA MET A 1 -15.78 -8.41 -3.17
C MET A 1 -16.41 -7.64 -2.01
N ARG A 2 -16.85 -8.30 -0.94
CA ARG A 2 -17.52 -7.67 0.21
C ARG A 2 -16.86 -7.95 1.55
N THR A 3 -15.96 -8.93 1.62
CA THR A 3 -15.27 -9.31 2.86
C THR A 3 -13.75 -9.26 2.71
N THR A 4 -13.03 -9.14 3.83
CA THR A 4 -11.56 -9.21 3.81
C THR A 4 -11.07 -10.56 3.28
N GLU A 5 -11.69 -11.67 3.67
CA GLU A 5 -11.24 -12.99 3.21
C GLU A 5 -11.37 -13.16 1.69
N GLU A 6 -12.49 -12.69 1.12
CA GLU A 6 -12.69 -12.64 -0.33
C GLU A 6 -11.62 -11.81 -1.04
N LEU A 7 -11.28 -10.62 -0.51
CA LEU A 7 -10.21 -9.78 -1.05
C LEU A 7 -8.87 -10.51 -1.09
N PHE A 8 -8.46 -11.14 0.02
CA PHE A 8 -7.22 -11.89 0.08
C PHE A 8 -7.20 -13.05 -0.92
N ARG A 9 -8.29 -13.80 -1.00
CA ARG A 9 -8.42 -14.94 -1.91
C ARG A 9 -8.39 -14.48 -3.37
N ALA A 10 -9.06 -13.38 -3.69
CA ALA A 10 -9.11 -12.82 -5.04
C ALA A 10 -7.73 -12.34 -5.50
N VAL A 11 -7.01 -11.59 -4.66
CA VAL A 11 -5.67 -11.08 -5.01
C VAL A 11 -4.64 -12.20 -5.08
N ALA A 12 -4.68 -13.17 -4.17
CA ALA A 12 -3.72 -14.28 -4.16
C ALA A 12 -3.85 -15.19 -5.40
N ASN A 13 -5.07 -15.37 -5.91
CA ASN A 13 -5.36 -16.26 -7.04
C ASN A 13 -5.60 -15.51 -8.37
N ALA A 14 -5.38 -14.20 -8.41
CA ALA A 14 -5.67 -13.39 -9.59
C ALA A 14 -4.79 -13.81 -10.78
N ALA A 15 -5.43 -14.19 -11.88
CA ALA A 15 -4.75 -14.30 -13.16
C ALA A 15 -4.24 -12.90 -13.61
N PRO A 16 -3.24 -12.82 -14.50
CA PRO A 16 -2.80 -11.54 -15.05
C PRO A 16 -3.97 -10.75 -15.65
N LYS A 17 -3.93 -9.43 -15.51
CA LYS A 17 -4.94 -8.47 -15.99
C LYS A 17 -6.32 -8.58 -15.33
N THR A 18 -6.41 -9.28 -14.19
CA THR A 18 -7.64 -9.35 -13.40
C THR A 18 -7.98 -7.99 -12.78
N THR A 19 -9.25 -7.61 -12.82
CA THR A 19 -9.78 -6.50 -12.02
C THR A 19 -10.50 -7.04 -10.78
N VAL A 20 -10.03 -6.64 -9.60
CA VAL A 20 -10.65 -6.89 -8.30
C VAL A 20 -11.41 -5.65 -7.88
N LEU A 21 -12.75 -5.72 -7.93
CA LEU A 21 -13.66 -4.68 -7.47
C LEU A 21 -14.06 -4.90 -6.01
N LEU A 22 -13.90 -3.85 -5.19
CA LEU A 22 -14.28 -3.81 -3.79
C LEU A 22 -15.61 -3.06 -3.63
N ALA A 23 -16.60 -3.70 -3.03
CA ALA A 23 -17.81 -3.03 -2.61
C ALA A 23 -17.51 -2.06 -1.45
N ASP A 24 -18.33 -1.03 -1.31
CA ASP A 24 -18.28 -0.09 -0.20
C ASP A 24 -18.24 -0.83 1.15
N GLY A 25 -17.30 -0.46 2.01
CA GLY A 25 -17.11 -1.10 3.31
C GLY A 25 -15.73 -0.83 3.93
N VAL A 26 -15.62 -1.19 5.21
CA VAL A 26 -14.36 -1.21 5.96
C VAL A 26 -13.89 -2.65 6.06
N TYR A 27 -12.68 -2.90 5.57
CA TYR A 27 -12.02 -4.19 5.55
C TYR A 27 -10.95 -4.18 6.64
N SER A 28 -11.22 -4.83 7.78
CA SER A 28 -10.20 -5.05 8.80
C SER A 28 -9.18 -6.04 8.25
N MET A 29 -7.93 -5.61 8.10
CA MET A 29 -6.86 -6.35 7.42
C MET A 29 -6.08 -7.20 8.43
N PRO A 30 -6.15 -8.54 8.37
CA PRO A 30 -5.49 -9.42 9.35
C PRO A 30 -3.97 -9.50 9.15
N ARG A 31 -3.47 -9.09 7.99
CA ARG A 31 -2.06 -9.14 7.59
C ARG A 31 -1.83 -8.24 6.38
N CYS A 32 -0.58 -8.12 5.94
CA CYS A 32 -0.25 -7.44 4.69
C CYS A 32 -0.87 -8.18 3.49
N LEU A 33 -1.55 -7.45 2.60
CA LEU A 33 -2.05 -7.97 1.33
C LEU A 33 -0.97 -7.80 0.25
N VAL A 34 -0.51 -8.93 -0.31
CA VAL A 34 0.58 -8.93 -1.28
C VAL A 34 0.06 -9.14 -2.70
N VAL A 35 0.27 -8.17 -3.57
CA VAL A 35 -0.07 -8.20 -4.98
C VAL A 35 1.15 -8.67 -5.78
N ARG A 36 0.94 -9.70 -6.60
CA ARG A 36 1.98 -10.30 -7.46
C ARG A 36 1.60 -10.42 -8.93
N SER A 37 0.32 -10.25 -9.26
CA SER A 37 -0.19 -10.53 -10.60
C SER A 37 -0.01 -9.33 -11.52
N ASP A 38 0.58 -9.55 -12.69
CA ASP A 38 0.79 -8.51 -13.70
C ASP A 38 -0.53 -7.94 -14.22
N GLY A 39 -0.62 -6.63 -14.40
CA GLY A 39 -1.81 -5.97 -14.91
C GLY A 39 -3.00 -5.95 -13.94
N LEU A 40 -2.80 -6.37 -12.68
CA LEU A 40 -3.90 -6.40 -11.70
C LEU A 40 -4.42 -4.98 -11.43
N VAL A 41 -5.74 -4.83 -11.43
CA VAL A 41 -6.42 -3.61 -10.97
C VAL A 41 -7.15 -3.91 -9.68
N LEU A 42 -6.76 -3.28 -8.57
CA LEU A 42 -7.48 -3.32 -7.31
C LEU A 42 -8.14 -1.97 -7.09
N ARG A 43 -9.47 -1.91 -7.08
CA ARG A 43 -10.19 -0.64 -6.90
C ARG A 43 -11.53 -0.74 -6.21
N GLY A 44 -11.96 0.38 -5.61
CA GLY A 44 -13.34 0.56 -5.16
C GLY A 44 -14.33 0.59 -6.33
N GLU A 45 -15.45 -0.10 -6.18
CA GLU A 45 -16.50 -0.24 -7.20
C GLU A 45 -17.20 1.10 -7.48
N SER A 46 -17.47 1.88 -6.43
CA SER A 46 -18.14 3.18 -6.51
C SER A 46 -17.23 4.31 -7.02
N GLN A 47 -15.93 4.07 -7.13
CA GLN A 47 -14.90 5.07 -7.45
C GLN A 47 -14.76 6.19 -6.40
N ASP A 48 -15.46 6.05 -5.26
CA ASP A 48 -15.39 6.96 -4.13
C ASP A 48 -14.37 6.42 -3.12
N ARG A 49 -13.20 7.04 -3.08
CA ARG A 49 -12.08 6.67 -2.21
C ARG A 49 -12.42 6.68 -0.72
N SER A 50 -13.49 7.36 -0.31
CA SER A 50 -13.94 7.39 1.09
C SER A 50 -14.76 6.18 1.50
N ARG A 51 -15.28 5.40 0.53
CA ARG A 51 -16.22 4.30 0.79
C ARG A 51 -15.59 2.93 0.89
N VAL A 52 -14.37 2.75 0.39
CA VAL A 52 -13.61 1.50 0.54
C VAL A 52 -12.40 1.78 1.41
N VAL A 53 -12.37 1.21 2.61
CA VAL A 53 -11.30 1.42 3.59
C VAL A 53 -10.63 0.11 3.92
N LEU A 54 -9.34 -0.01 3.61
CA LEU A 54 -8.49 -1.08 4.12
C LEU A 54 -7.83 -0.59 5.41
N ASP A 55 -8.11 -1.25 6.53
CA ASP A 55 -7.72 -0.81 7.87
C ASP A 55 -6.77 -1.82 8.55
N GLY A 56 -5.56 -1.40 8.86
CA GLY A 56 -4.57 -2.22 9.55
C GLY A 56 -4.54 -2.08 11.08
N GLY A 57 -5.44 -1.26 11.65
CA GLY A 57 -5.36 -0.83 13.04
C GLY A 57 -5.59 -1.94 14.05
N GLU A 58 -6.61 -2.78 13.84
CA GLU A 58 -6.99 -3.88 14.75
C GLU A 58 -5.81 -4.84 14.97
N HIS A 59 -5.11 -5.20 13.88
CA HIS A 59 -3.99 -6.13 13.90
C HIS A 59 -2.62 -5.45 14.03
N ARG A 60 -2.60 -4.12 14.24
CA ARG A 60 -1.38 -3.32 14.44
C ARG A 60 -0.34 -3.56 13.34
N LEU A 61 -0.79 -3.60 12.09
CA LEU A 61 0.06 -3.96 10.97
C LEU A 61 1.23 -2.98 10.81
N GLY A 62 2.40 -3.54 10.49
CA GLY A 62 3.54 -2.75 10.02
C GLY A 62 3.31 -2.21 8.61
N GLU A 63 2.82 -3.07 7.71
CA GLU A 63 2.63 -2.76 6.29
C GLU A 63 1.24 -3.22 5.84
N LEU A 64 0.50 -2.41 5.07
CA LEU A 64 -0.86 -2.77 4.64
C LEU A 64 -0.87 -3.48 3.28
N LEU A 65 -0.34 -2.84 2.24
CA LEU A 65 -0.24 -3.38 0.88
C LEU A 65 1.23 -3.55 0.48
N ALA A 66 1.57 -4.65 -0.20
CA ALA A 66 2.88 -4.85 -0.79
C ALA A 66 2.79 -5.28 -2.26
N LEU A 67 3.55 -4.62 -3.12
CA LEU A 67 3.73 -4.95 -4.53
C LEU A 67 5.02 -5.77 -4.67
N THR A 68 4.95 -6.95 -5.26
CA THR A 68 6.10 -7.87 -5.38
C THR A 68 6.13 -8.51 -6.76
N ALA A 69 7.26 -8.36 -7.47
CA ALA A 69 7.54 -9.03 -8.74
C ALA A 69 6.40 -8.91 -9.77
N CYS A 70 5.86 -7.71 -9.94
CA CYS A 70 4.70 -7.44 -10.80
C CYS A 70 4.89 -6.18 -11.66
N ARG A 71 4.21 -6.10 -12.79
CA ARG A 71 4.15 -4.91 -13.65
C ARG A 71 2.72 -4.48 -13.97
N ASP A 72 2.56 -3.22 -14.35
CA ASP A 72 1.30 -2.65 -14.88
C ASP A 72 0.12 -2.74 -13.88
N VAL A 73 0.41 -2.74 -12.58
CA VAL A 73 -0.60 -2.82 -11.53
C VAL A 73 -1.23 -1.44 -11.27
N THR A 74 -2.55 -1.42 -11.04
CA THR A 74 -3.26 -0.22 -10.61
C THR A 74 -3.92 -0.44 -9.24
N ILE A 75 -3.65 0.47 -8.31
CA ILE A 75 -4.36 0.58 -7.02
C ILE A 75 -5.15 1.90 -7.06
N ALA A 76 -6.47 1.83 -6.95
CA ALA A 76 -7.30 3.02 -7.11
C ALA A 76 -8.54 3.07 -6.20
N ASP A 77 -9.05 4.27 -6.01
CA ASP A 77 -10.39 4.52 -5.45
C ASP A 77 -10.63 3.88 -4.07
N LEU A 78 -9.62 3.92 -3.20
CA LEU A 78 -9.69 3.33 -1.86
C LEU A 78 -8.86 4.11 -0.84
N THR A 79 -9.13 3.86 0.43
CA THR A 79 -8.37 4.34 1.57
C THR A 79 -7.50 3.23 2.14
N VAL A 80 -6.22 3.52 2.39
CA VAL A 80 -5.29 2.70 3.18
C VAL A 80 -5.07 3.44 4.49
N ARG A 81 -5.39 2.82 5.63
CA ARG A 81 -5.24 3.50 6.93
C ARG A 81 -4.73 2.66 8.09
N ASN A 82 -4.29 3.38 9.11
CA ASN A 82 -3.90 2.89 10.44
C ASN A 82 -2.82 1.80 10.37
N VAL A 83 -1.62 2.16 9.93
CA VAL A 83 -0.46 1.25 9.96
C VAL A 83 0.77 1.91 10.54
N ARG A 84 1.57 1.11 11.25
CA ARG A 84 2.76 1.56 11.98
C ARG A 84 3.83 2.10 11.05
N TRP A 85 4.05 1.46 9.90
CA TRP A 85 5.18 1.79 9.03
C TRP A 85 4.74 2.27 7.66
N ASN A 86 4.35 1.35 6.77
CA ASN A 86 4.20 1.65 5.36
C ASN A 86 2.79 1.34 4.86
N GLY A 87 2.12 2.33 4.26
CA GLY A 87 0.78 2.13 3.70
C GLY A 87 0.84 1.20 2.48
N ILE A 88 1.55 1.65 1.44
CA ILE A 88 1.79 0.88 0.22
C ILE A 88 3.30 0.71 0.05
N LYS A 89 3.77 -0.53 0.24
CA LYS A 89 5.17 -0.89 0.02
C LYS A 89 5.39 -1.43 -1.38
N ILE A 90 6.41 -0.91 -2.02
CA ILE A 90 6.93 -1.39 -3.28
C ILE A 90 8.20 -2.18 -2.94
N ASN A 91 8.15 -3.50 -3.09
CA ASN A 91 9.36 -4.35 -3.02
C ASN A 91 10.15 -4.14 -4.31
N SER A 92 10.71 -2.93 -4.46
CA SER A 92 11.38 -2.41 -5.65
C SER A 92 12.52 -3.31 -6.12
N GLU A 93 13.20 -3.99 -5.19
CA GLU A 93 14.26 -4.96 -5.45
C GLU A 93 13.78 -6.21 -6.19
N THR A 94 12.46 -6.41 -6.31
CA THR A 94 11.85 -7.53 -7.03
C THR A 94 11.43 -7.18 -8.47
N GLY A 95 11.74 -5.95 -8.93
CA GLY A 95 11.46 -5.54 -10.30
C GLY A 95 10.01 -5.07 -10.53
N VAL A 96 9.41 -4.36 -9.57
CA VAL A 96 8.08 -3.76 -9.75
C VAL A 96 8.14 -2.62 -10.76
N GLN A 97 7.31 -2.65 -11.80
CA GLN A 97 7.32 -1.67 -12.90
C GLN A 97 5.92 -1.11 -13.18
N ASN A 98 5.84 0.12 -13.71
CA ASN A 98 4.61 0.74 -14.20
C ASN A 98 3.43 0.71 -13.19
N LEU A 99 3.71 0.86 -11.89
CA LEU A 99 2.67 0.92 -10.86
C LEU A 99 1.91 2.25 -10.95
N MET A 100 0.58 2.19 -10.96
CA MET A 100 -0.28 3.35 -10.79
C MET A 100 -0.97 3.31 -9.42
N ILE A 101 -0.81 4.35 -8.62
CA ILE A 101 -1.60 4.60 -7.41
C ILE A 101 -2.42 5.87 -7.68
N ARG A 102 -3.74 5.75 -7.76
CA ARG A 102 -4.59 6.86 -8.22
C ARG A 102 -5.83 7.04 -7.35
N ASN A 103 -6.15 8.29 -7.02
CA ASN A 103 -7.38 8.61 -6.28
C ASN A 103 -7.48 7.84 -4.95
N CYS A 104 -6.35 7.62 -4.27
CA CYS A 104 -6.33 6.94 -2.98
C CYS A 104 -6.23 7.94 -1.83
N VAL A 105 -6.67 7.51 -0.65
CA VAL A 105 -6.35 8.19 0.62
C VAL A 105 -5.36 7.35 1.39
N ILE A 106 -4.29 7.98 1.87
CA ILE A 106 -3.31 7.37 2.77
C ILE A 106 -3.41 8.10 4.11
N HIS A 107 -4.01 7.42 5.09
CA HIS A 107 -4.47 8.04 6.34
C HIS A 107 -3.85 7.36 7.58
N ASN A 108 -3.24 8.14 8.48
CA ASN A 108 -2.63 7.60 9.71
C ASN A 108 -1.62 6.47 9.42
N VAL A 109 -0.63 6.80 8.57
CA VAL A 109 0.50 5.93 8.22
C VAL A 109 1.77 6.53 8.80
N TRP A 110 2.39 5.83 9.76
CA TRP A 110 3.30 6.49 10.69
C TRP A 110 4.80 6.43 10.32
N GLN A 111 5.19 5.81 9.21
CA GLN A 111 6.51 6.08 8.60
C GLN A 111 6.38 6.67 7.20
N ARG A 112 5.81 5.92 6.24
CA ARG A 112 5.80 6.33 4.83
C ARG A 112 4.53 5.88 4.14
N GLY A 113 3.78 6.83 3.59
CA GLY A 113 2.55 6.54 2.86
C GLY A 113 2.76 5.58 1.70
N VAL A 114 3.79 5.83 0.88
CA VAL A 114 4.30 4.93 -0.16
C VAL A 114 5.81 4.74 0.05
N LYS A 115 6.28 3.49 0.05
CA LYS A 115 7.69 3.16 0.35
C LYS A 115 8.27 2.20 -0.69
N GLY A 116 9.29 2.64 -1.42
CA GLY A 116 10.20 1.77 -2.17
C GLY A 116 11.33 1.18 -1.31
N VAL A 117 11.54 -0.13 -1.40
CA VAL A 117 12.72 -0.81 -0.84
C VAL A 117 13.97 -0.40 -1.63
N LYS A 118 15.13 -0.35 -0.95
CA LYS A 118 16.40 0.00 -1.59
C LYS A 118 16.79 -1.10 -2.58
N VAL A 119 17.03 -0.71 -3.84
CA VAL A 119 17.47 -1.64 -4.88
C VAL A 119 19.00 -1.80 -4.82
N PRO A 120 19.55 -3.03 -4.71
CA PRO A 120 21.00 -3.28 -4.72
C PRO A 120 21.67 -2.77 -6.00
N PRO A 121 22.93 -2.29 -5.93
CA PRO A 121 23.59 -1.66 -7.08
C PRO A 121 23.82 -2.61 -8.27
N GLU A 122 23.97 -3.91 -8.05
CA GLU A 122 24.41 -4.90 -9.05
C GLU A 122 23.46 -4.98 -10.25
N ASN A 123 22.15 -4.87 -10.03
CA ASN A 123 21.11 -4.94 -11.07
C ASN A 123 20.17 -3.73 -11.04
N ARG A 124 20.59 -2.61 -10.42
CA ARG A 124 19.70 -1.47 -10.16
C ARG A 124 19.04 -0.93 -11.41
N GLU A 125 19.80 -0.76 -12.50
CA GLU A 125 19.28 -0.14 -13.72
C GLU A 125 18.21 -1.00 -14.41
N SER A 126 18.24 -2.32 -14.23
CA SER A 126 17.26 -3.22 -14.84
C SER A 126 16.01 -3.44 -13.98
N ILE A 127 16.11 -3.32 -12.65
CA ILE A 127 15.01 -3.66 -11.74
C ILE A 127 14.44 -2.48 -10.95
N ARG A 128 15.10 -1.31 -10.92
CA ARG A 128 14.54 -0.16 -10.22
C ARG A 128 13.17 0.20 -10.80
N PRO A 129 12.20 0.60 -9.97
CA PRO A 129 10.89 0.99 -10.47
C PRO A 129 10.99 2.12 -11.49
N ALA A 130 10.42 1.91 -12.67
CA ALA A 130 10.26 2.89 -13.72
C ALA A 130 8.78 2.99 -14.12
N GLY A 131 8.39 4.12 -14.72
CA GLY A 131 7.02 4.36 -15.19
C GLY A 131 5.95 4.43 -14.10
N CYS A 132 6.34 4.44 -12.81
CA CYS A 132 5.39 4.47 -11.70
C CYS A 132 4.79 5.87 -11.53
N ARG A 133 3.51 5.94 -11.17
CA ARG A 133 2.76 7.20 -11.01
C ARG A 133 1.92 7.18 -9.74
N ILE A 134 1.91 8.32 -9.04
CA ILE A 134 1.01 8.59 -7.92
C ILE A 134 0.21 9.84 -8.29
N GLU A 135 -1.10 9.70 -8.46
CA GLU A 135 -1.96 10.76 -8.99
C GLU A 135 -3.21 10.95 -8.14
N HIS A 136 -3.65 12.20 -7.94
CA HIS A 136 -4.90 12.54 -7.26
C HIS A 136 -5.07 11.93 -5.86
N CYS A 137 -3.98 11.58 -5.18
CA CYS A 137 -4.02 10.98 -3.86
C CYS A 137 -3.99 12.05 -2.75
N LEU A 138 -4.59 11.72 -1.60
CA LEU A 138 -4.52 12.55 -0.39
C LEU A 138 -3.72 11.81 0.68
N PHE A 139 -2.74 12.50 1.28
CA PHE A 139 -1.93 12.00 2.39
C PHE A 139 -2.18 12.89 3.60
N TYR A 140 -2.65 12.31 4.70
CA TYR A 140 -2.83 13.07 5.94
C TYR A 140 -2.80 12.15 7.16
N ASN A 141 -2.42 12.73 8.29
CA ASN A 141 -2.58 12.12 9.60
C ASN A 141 -3.48 13.05 10.43
N ASP A 142 -4.27 12.48 11.34
CA ASP A 142 -5.16 13.27 12.19
C ASP A 142 -4.39 14.15 13.18
N ARG A 143 -3.14 13.76 13.46
CA ARG A 143 -2.22 14.46 14.37
C ARG A 143 -0.76 14.18 13.99
N PRO A 144 0.19 14.95 14.54
CA PRO A 144 1.61 14.60 14.49
C PRO A 144 1.87 13.19 15.05
N LYS A 145 2.86 12.50 14.47
CA LYS A 145 3.34 11.19 14.91
C LYS A 145 3.82 11.26 16.37
N GLN A 146 3.61 10.19 17.11
CA GLN A 146 4.17 9.94 18.43
C GLN A 146 4.93 8.60 18.41
N PHE A 147 5.89 8.40 19.31
CA PHE A 147 6.63 7.12 19.41
C PHE A 147 5.71 5.90 19.63
N SER A 148 4.55 6.09 20.25
CA SER A 148 3.55 5.03 20.43
C SER A 148 2.96 4.50 19.12
N ASP A 149 3.01 5.29 18.05
CA ASP A 149 2.46 4.91 16.74
C ASP A 149 3.37 3.96 15.96
N ASP A 150 4.66 4.01 16.26
CA ASP A 150 5.71 3.22 15.63
C ASP A 150 6.78 2.87 16.66
N PRO A 151 6.70 1.69 17.29
CA PRO A 151 7.68 1.27 18.29
C PRO A 151 9.11 1.10 17.76
N ALA A 152 9.32 1.14 16.43
CA ALA A 152 10.65 1.09 15.83
C ALA A 152 11.28 2.48 15.71
N ASP A 153 10.51 3.55 15.92
CA ASP A 153 10.99 4.93 16.01
C ASP A 153 11.26 5.28 17.47
N THR A 154 12.51 5.65 17.75
CA THR A 154 12.99 5.97 19.08
C THR A 154 13.87 7.22 19.03
N ALA A 155 14.13 7.82 20.19
CA ALA A 155 15.00 9.00 20.28
C ALA A 155 16.45 8.70 19.80
N GLU A 156 16.85 7.43 19.78
CA GLU A 156 18.18 7.01 19.32
C GLU A 156 18.29 6.83 17.79
N ASN A 157 17.18 6.93 17.05
CA ASN A 157 17.21 6.74 15.59
C ASN A 157 16.63 7.92 14.79
N PHE A 158 15.39 7.83 14.35
CA PHE A 158 14.71 8.85 13.56
C PHE A 158 14.14 9.96 14.44
N ASP A 159 14.02 9.75 15.76
CA ASP A 159 13.55 10.75 16.73
C ASP A 159 12.25 11.44 16.30
N GLY A 160 11.30 10.66 15.78
CA GLY A 160 10.04 11.20 15.27
C GLY A 160 10.15 11.98 13.96
N ASN A 161 11.35 12.16 13.41
CA ASN A 161 11.62 12.95 12.21
C ASN A 161 11.91 12.06 10.99
N TYR A 162 10.84 11.74 10.25
CA TYR A 162 10.90 11.02 8.98
C TYR A 162 10.98 11.93 7.74
N ILE A 163 11.40 13.19 7.91
CA ILE A 163 11.76 14.04 6.76
C ILE A 163 13.11 13.55 6.24
N GLY A 164 13.06 12.61 5.30
CA GLY A 164 14.21 12.13 4.54
C GLY A 164 14.47 12.96 3.31
#